data_AF-A0A7X6U4Q1-F1
#
_entry.id   AF-A0A7X6U4Q1-F1
#
_cell.length_a   1.000
_cell.length_b   1.000
_cell.length_c   1.000
_cell.angle_alpha   90.00
_cell.angle_beta   90.00
_cell.angle_gamma   90.00
#
_symmetry.space_group_name_H-M   'P 1'
#
loop_
_entity.id
_entity.type
_entity.pdbx_description
1 polymer ?
#
loop_
_entity_poly.entity_id
_entity_poly.type
_entity_poly.pdbx_seq_one_letter_code
_entity_poly.pdbx_strand_id
1 'polypeptide(L)'
;MKEWKKVIHHFKANRKRDVSPEEGTVLTVSEQSQDKGYSKQLERTKINGAIRTDFILSAEIIIIAMGVVANMNILPKTLVMIAIGLGITVFVYGFVALIVKLDDMGLWLMQKESKLLQKLGRLMIVFMPHLMRGLAIIGTIAMFLVGGGIFTHSWSWLQGTAASIATESFFLDMLIDLVVGMLVGLVVYILIMPFINLQRTETSRLALDD
;
A
#
# COMPACT_ATOMS: atom_id res chain seq x y z
N MET A 1 -14.60 39.36 -6.46
CA MET A 1 -14.06 38.87 -7.75
C MET A 1 -12.60 39.25 -8.06
N LYS A 2 -11.92 40.12 -7.29
CA LYS A 2 -10.49 40.48 -7.55
C LYS A 2 -9.48 39.48 -6.97
N GLU A 3 -9.80 38.83 -5.85
CA GLU A 3 -8.90 37.87 -5.18
C GLU A 3 -8.67 36.56 -5.95
N TRP A 4 -9.67 36.10 -6.70
CA TRP A 4 -9.59 34.84 -7.44
C TRP A 4 -8.66 34.90 -8.65
N LYS A 5 -8.38 36.08 -9.23
CA LYS A 5 -7.42 36.21 -10.34
C LYS A 5 -5.96 36.10 -9.89
N LYS A 6 -5.66 36.44 -8.63
CA LYS A 6 -4.30 36.44 -8.07
C LYS A 6 -3.76 35.02 -7.88
N VAL A 7 -4.64 34.09 -7.48
CA VAL A 7 -4.30 32.67 -7.26
C VAL A 7 -3.90 31.96 -8.56
N ILE A 8 -4.58 32.26 -9.67
CA ILE A 8 -4.34 31.61 -10.97
C ILE A 8 -3.01 32.07 -11.58
N HIS A 9 -2.65 33.35 -11.39
CA HIS A 9 -1.36 33.87 -11.85
C HIS A 9 -0.18 33.35 -11.02
N HIS A 10 -0.36 33.16 -9.71
CA HIS A 10 0.68 32.58 -8.86
C HIS A 10 0.95 31.10 -9.19
N PHE A 11 -0.10 30.33 -9.54
CA PHE A 11 0.04 28.94 -9.95
C PHE A 11 0.71 28.79 -11.33
N LYS A 12 0.51 29.74 -12.24
CA LYS A 12 1.11 29.73 -13.58
C LYS A 12 2.58 30.18 -13.59
N ALA A 13 2.97 31.07 -12.67
CA ALA A 13 4.36 31.51 -12.52
C ALA A 13 5.28 30.42 -11.94
N ASN A 14 4.73 29.52 -11.11
CA ASN A 14 5.54 28.48 -10.46
C ASN A 14 5.90 27.30 -11.36
N ARG A 15 5.27 27.20 -12.55
CA ARG A 15 5.57 26.14 -13.54
C ARG A 15 6.70 26.51 -14.50
N LYS A 16 7.17 27.77 -14.48
CA LYS A 16 8.20 28.31 -15.40
C LYS A 16 9.56 28.56 -14.73
N ARG A 17 9.77 28.11 -13.49
CA ARG A 17 11.02 28.33 -12.75
C ARG A 17 12.03 27.19 -12.81
N ASP A 18 11.74 26.15 -13.58
CA ASP A 18 12.73 25.15 -13.93
C ASP A 18 13.22 25.42 -15.35
N VAL A 19 14.54 25.49 -15.51
CA VAL A 19 15.32 25.69 -16.74
C VAL A 19 15.68 27.15 -17.11
N SER A 20 16.66 27.72 -16.41
CA SER A 20 17.79 28.42 -17.06
C SER A 20 19.01 28.47 -16.10
N PRO A 21 20.23 28.16 -16.57
CA PRO A 21 21.42 28.09 -15.74
C PRO A 21 22.16 29.43 -15.66
N GLU A 22 22.79 29.64 -14.51
CA GLU A 22 23.87 30.60 -14.20
C GLU A 22 23.50 31.99 -13.64
N GLU A 23 24.37 32.41 -12.71
CA GLU A 23 24.47 33.69 -11.98
C GLU A 23 23.61 33.86 -10.71
N GLY A 24 24.19 33.45 -9.57
CA GLY A 24 23.65 33.76 -8.24
C GLY A 24 24.34 33.05 -7.08
N THR A 25 25.64 32.79 -7.19
CA THR A 25 26.47 32.23 -6.13
C THR A 25 26.55 33.25 -4.99
N VAL A 26 26.14 32.88 -3.77
CA VAL A 26 26.50 33.44 -2.43
C VAL A 26 25.31 33.66 -1.46
N LEU A 27 24.03 33.61 -1.87
CA LEU A 27 22.90 33.77 -0.90
C LEU A 27 22.10 32.50 -0.54
N THR A 28 22.48 31.30 -0.97
CA THR A 28 21.62 30.11 -0.84
C THR A 28 22.19 28.94 0.00
N VAL A 29 23.12 29.17 0.92
CA VAL A 29 23.66 28.06 1.74
C VAL A 29 22.80 27.78 3.00
N SER A 30 22.12 28.78 3.55
CA SER A 30 21.25 28.62 4.73
C SER A 30 19.85 28.10 4.40
N GLU A 31 19.23 28.53 3.30
CA GLU A 31 17.88 28.06 2.90
C GLU A 31 17.87 26.63 2.31
N GLN A 32 18.92 26.22 1.59
CA GLN A 32 19.03 24.84 1.09
C GLN A 32 19.26 23.80 2.20
N SER A 33 19.75 24.22 3.36
CA SER A 33 20.00 23.32 4.50
C SER A 33 18.71 22.95 5.23
N GLN A 34 17.76 23.88 5.30
CA GLN A 34 16.45 23.67 5.92
C GLN A 34 15.50 22.87 5.00
N ASP A 35 15.57 23.07 3.68
CA ASP A 35 14.82 22.32 2.67
C ASP A 35 15.31 20.85 2.51
N LYS A 36 16.63 20.62 2.60
CA LYS A 36 17.21 19.26 2.65
C LYS A 36 16.86 18.49 3.93
N GLY A 37 16.72 19.19 5.07
CA GLY A 37 16.26 18.59 6.33
C GLY A 37 14.80 18.12 6.27
N TYR A 38 13.92 18.95 5.72
CA TYR A 38 12.49 18.65 5.54
C TYR A 38 12.24 17.51 4.54
N SER A 39 12.95 17.51 3.40
CA SER A 39 12.85 16.45 2.39
C SER A 39 13.33 15.09 2.91
N LYS A 40 14.43 15.04 3.68
CA LYS A 40 14.96 13.78 4.26
C LYS A 40 14.03 13.18 5.31
N GLN A 41 13.34 14.00 6.10
CA GLN A 41 12.35 13.51 7.07
C GLN A 41 11.13 12.91 6.37
N LEU A 42 10.61 13.58 5.34
CA LEU A 42 9.50 13.05 4.53
C LEU A 42 9.87 11.75 3.79
N GLU A 43 11.08 11.67 3.26
CA GLU A 43 11.61 10.45 2.62
C GLU A 43 11.70 9.30 3.62
N ARG A 44 12.31 9.53 4.79
CA ARG A 44 12.41 8.52 5.86
C ARG A 44 11.03 8.04 6.32
N THR A 45 10.05 8.93 6.49
CA THR A 45 8.70 8.52 6.87
C THR A 45 8.04 7.64 5.79
N LYS A 46 8.23 7.95 4.51
CA LYS A 46 7.72 7.10 3.42
C LYS A 46 8.39 5.74 3.38
N ILE A 47 9.72 5.69 3.51
CA ILE A 47 10.49 4.44 3.54
C ILE A 47 10.06 3.58 4.75
N ASN A 48 9.98 4.18 5.94
CA ASN A 48 9.58 3.47 7.15
C ASN A 48 8.13 2.95 7.06
N GLY A 49 7.24 3.69 6.40
CA GLY A 49 5.88 3.23 6.12
C GLY A 49 5.87 2.00 5.21
N ALA A 50 6.63 2.04 4.11
CA ALA A 50 6.72 0.94 3.16
C ALA A 50 7.31 -0.34 3.80
N ILE A 51 8.36 -0.22 4.61
CA ILE A 51 8.98 -1.35 5.31
C ILE A 51 7.98 -2.03 6.25
N ARG A 52 7.18 -1.27 7.00
CA ARG A 52 6.19 -1.85 7.93
C ARG A 52 5.12 -2.65 7.18
N THR A 53 4.60 -2.10 6.09
CA THR A 53 3.61 -2.79 5.26
C THR A 53 4.18 -4.07 4.66
N ASP A 54 5.42 -4.03 4.15
CA ASP A 54 6.10 -5.19 3.57
C ASP A 54 6.37 -6.29 4.61
N PHE A 55 6.75 -5.92 5.84
CA PHE A 55 6.95 -6.89 6.93
C PHE A 55 5.66 -7.60 7.34
N ILE A 56 4.55 -6.86 7.44
CA ILE A 56 3.25 -7.44 7.80
C ILE A 56 2.78 -8.39 6.70
N LEU A 57 2.87 -7.95 5.44
CA LEU A 57 2.43 -8.74 4.28
C LEU A 57 3.29 -10.00 4.10
N SER A 58 4.60 -9.90 4.28
CA SER A 58 5.50 -11.06 4.22
C SER A 58 5.26 -12.04 5.38
N ALA A 59 5.02 -11.56 6.60
CA ALA A 59 4.68 -12.40 7.74
C ALA A 59 3.34 -13.15 7.51
N GLU A 60 2.35 -12.47 6.95
CA GLU A 60 1.05 -13.04 6.59
C GLU A 60 1.20 -14.22 5.62
N ILE A 61 1.95 -14.04 4.53
CA ILE A 61 2.23 -15.13 3.57
C ILE A 61 2.90 -16.32 4.27
N ILE A 62 3.87 -16.06 5.15
CA ILE A 62 4.58 -17.12 5.89
C ILE A 62 3.63 -17.88 6.82
N ILE A 63 2.73 -17.18 7.54
CA ILE A 63 1.76 -17.82 8.43
C ILE A 63 0.78 -18.70 7.65
N ILE A 64 0.26 -18.20 6.53
CA ILE A 64 -0.63 -19.00 5.65
C ILE A 64 0.10 -20.25 5.17
N ALA A 65 1.30 -20.08 4.60
CA ALA A 65 2.07 -21.18 4.06
C ALA A 65 2.41 -22.21 5.15
N MET A 66 2.78 -21.75 6.35
CA MET A 66 3.06 -22.59 7.51
C MET A 66 1.84 -23.40 7.96
N GLY A 67 0.63 -22.86 7.82
CA GLY A 67 -0.62 -23.60 8.04
C GLY A 67 -0.79 -24.76 7.06
N VAL A 68 -0.50 -24.54 5.77
CA VAL A 68 -0.62 -25.56 4.71
C VAL A 68 0.38 -26.70 4.92
N VAL A 69 1.61 -26.39 5.31
CA VAL A 69 2.68 -27.38 5.52
C VAL A 69 2.79 -27.83 6.99
N ALA A 70 1.76 -27.58 7.81
CA ALA A 70 1.81 -27.82 9.25
C ALA A 70 2.15 -29.28 9.59
N ASN A 71 1.61 -30.24 8.84
CA ASN A 71 1.72 -31.69 9.07
C ASN A 71 2.98 -32.33 8.44
N MET A 72 3.86 -31.56 7.81
CA MET A 72 5.07 -32.08 7.15
C MET A 72 6.28 -32.10 8.10
N ASN A 73 7.21 -33.04 7.89
CA ASN A 73 8.51 -33.05 8.56
C ASN A 73 9.32 -31.77 8.26
N ILE A 74 10.26 -31.43 9.14
CA ILE A 74 11.02 -30.16 9.09
C ILE A 74 11.72 -29.94 7.74
N LEU A 75 12.30 -31.00 7.16
CA LEU A 75 13.07 -30.92 5.91
C LEU A 75 12.19 -30.55 4.69
N PRO A 76 11.13 -31.31 4.34
CA PRO A 76 10.23 -30.92 3.25
C PRO A 76 9.49 -29.61 3.56
N LYS A 77 9.11 -29.36 4.82
CA LYS A 77 8.45 -28.12 5.25
C LYS A 77 9.30 -26.89 4.91
N THR A 78 10.60 -26.93 5.24
CA THR A 78 11.53 -25.84 4.98
C THR A 78 11.74 -25.61 3.48
N LEU A 79 11.88 -26.69 2.71
CA LEU A 79 12.05 -26.59 1.25
C LEU A 79 10.83 -25.94 0.58
N VAL A 80 9.62 -26.34 0.99
CA VAL A 80 8.37 -25.77 0.48
C VAL A 80 8.22 -24.30 0.89
N MET A 81 8.56 -23.94 2.14
CA MET A 81 8.51 -22.54 2.60
C MET A 81 9.44 -21.64 1.78
N ILE A 82 10.67 -22.08 1.47
CA ILE A 82 11.60 -21.34 0.61
C ILE A 82 11.03 -21.21 -0.80
N ALA A 83 10.50 -22.30 -1.37
CA ALA A 83 9.92 -22.29 -2.70
C ALA A 83 8.71 -21.34 -2.81
N ILE A 84 7.82 -21.33 -1.81
CA ILE A 84 6.67 -20.42 -1.76
C ILE A 84 7.13 -18.97 -1.62
N GLY A 85 8.08 -18.69 -0.72
CA GLY A 85 8.60 -17.33 -0.52
C GLY A 85 9.20 -16.75 -1.80
N LEU A 86 10.07 -17.51 -2.47
CA LEU A 86 10.65 -17.10 -3.75
C LEU A 86 9.61 -17.02 -4.86
N GLY A 87 8.71 -18.01 -4.94
CA GLY A 87 7.67 -18.08 -5.96
C GLY A 87 6.71 -16.90 -5.89
N ILE A 88 6.21 -16.56 -4.71
CA ILE A 88 5.32 -15.41 -4.52
C ILE A 88 6.06 -14.09 -4.77
N THR A 89 7.33 -13.97 -4.35
CA THR A 89 8.13 -12.78 -4.65
C THR A 89 8.21 -12.54 -6.16
N VAL A 90 8.64 -13.55 -6.93
CA VAL A 90 8.72 -13.44 -8.39
C VAL A 90 7.34 -13.18 -9.01
N PHE A 91 6.30 -13.88 -8.53
CA PHE A 91 4.95 -13.75 -9.05
C PHE A 91 4.36 -12.36 -8.83
N VAL A 92 4.39 -11.84 -7.60
CA VAL A 92 3.77 -10.55 -7.25
C VAL A 92 4.54 -9.40 -7.89
N TYR A 93 5.87 -9.37 -7.77
CA TYR A 93 6.68 -8.32 -8.41
C TYR A 93 6.59 -8.40 -9.94
N GLY A 94 6.56 -9.61 -10.51
CA GLY A 94 6.37 -9.81 -11.95
C GLY A 94 5.00 -9.34 -12.43
N PHE A 95 3.93 -9.62 -11.68
CA PHE A 95 2.58 -9.19 -12.00
C PHE A 95 2.43 -7.67 -11.92
N VAL A 96 2.96 -7.04 -10.87
CA VAL A 96 2.96 -5.57 -10.73
C VAL A 96 3.78 -4.92 -11.85
N ALA A 97 4.97 -5.44 -12.15
CA ALA A 97 5.79 -4.94 -13.26
C ALA A 97 5.09 -5.07 -14.61
N LEU A 98 4.33 -6.15 -14.82
CA LEU A 98 3.54 -6.35 -16.03
C LEU A 98 2.44 -5.28 -16.14
N ILE A 99 1.72 -5.00 -15.07
CA ILE A 99 0.68 -3.94 -15.06
C ILE A 99 1.28 -2.57 -15.34
N VAL A 100 2.40 -2.23 -14.69
CA VAL A 100 3.09 -0.94 -14.89
C VAL A 100 3.61 -0.83 -16.32
N LYS A 101 4.16 -1.92 -16.88
CA LYS A 101 4.63 -1.92 -18.26
C LYS A 101 3.50 -1.74 -19.27
N LEU A 102 2.32 -2.29 -18.98
CA LEU A 102 1.13 -2.02 -19.79
C LEU A 102 0.71 -0.55 -19.70
N ASP A 103 0.86 0.12 -18.55
CA ASP A 103 0.62 1.57 -18.43
C ASP A 103 1.52 2.38 -19.35
N ASP A 104 2.83 2.11 -19.28
CA ASP A 104 3.85 2.80 -20.07
C ASP A 104 3.66 2.57 -21.58
N MET A 105 3.21 1.37 -21.98
CA MET A 105 2.84 1.06 -23.36
C MET A 105 1.69 1.94 -23.87
N GLY A 106 0.80 2.42 -23.00
CA GLY A 106 -0.30 3.31 -23.35
C GLY A 106 0.19 4.67 -23.81
N LEU A 107 1.22 5.20 -23.15
CA LEU A 107 1.90 6.43 -23.55
C LEU A 107 2.58 6.28 -24.90
N TRP A 108 3.24 5.15 -25.14
CA TRP A 108 3.87 4.86 -26.43
C TRP A 108 2.84 4.75 -27.57
N LEU A 109 1.68 4.15 -27.31
CA LEU A 109 0.63 3.99 -28.31
C LEU A 109 0.00 5.33 -28.73
N MET A 110 -0.01 6.32 -27.82
CA MET A 110 -0.45 7.68 -28.11
C MET A 110 0.46 8.46 -29.06
N GLN A 111 1.71 8.03 -29.25
CA GLN A 111 2.66 8.71 -30.15
C GLN A 111 2.56 8.21 -31.60
N LYS A 112 1.78 7.17 -31.88
CA LYS A 112 1.58 6.65 -33.24
C LYS A 112 0.59 7.49 -34.04
N GLU A 113 0.75 7.52 -35.36
CA GLU A 113 -0.10 8.34 -36.26
C GLU A 113 -1.54 7.83 -36.40
N SER A 114 -1.79 6.55 -36.10
CA SER A 114 -3.14 5.98 -36.20
C SER A 114 -4.06 6.49 -35.10
N LYS A 115 -5.14 7.17 -35.51
CA LYS A 115 -6.19 7.70 -34.61
C LYS A 115 -6.81 6.61 -33.71
N LEU A 116 -6.87 5.37 -34.19
CA LEU A 116 -7.37 4.23 -33.41
C LEU A 116 -6.40 3.85 -32.28
N LEU A 117 -5.10 3.82 -32.58
CA LEU A 117 -4.05 3.50 -31.60
C LEU A 117 -3.90 4.62 -30.56
N GLN A 118 -4.05 5.88 -30.97
CA GLN A 118 -4.08 7.02 -30.04
C GLN A 118 -5.28 6.97 -29.10
N LYS A 119 -6.46 6.59 -29.61
CA LYS A 119 -7.68 6.45 -28.80
C LYS A 119 -7.55 5.31 -27.79
N LEU A 120 -6.97 4.19 -28.20
CA LEU A 120 -6.70 3.06 -27.32
C LEU A 120 -5.67 3.40 -26.23
N GLY A 121 -4.57 4.08 -26.58
CA GLY A 121 -3.57 4.54 -25.61
C GLY A 121 -4.15 5.52 -24.59
N ARG A 122 -4.99 6.46 -25.02
CA ARG A 122 -5.69 7.39 -24.12
C ARG A 122 -6.64 6.67 -23.17
N LEU A 123 -7.38 5.67 -23.66
CA LEU A 123 -8.27 4.86 -22.83
C LEU A 123 -7.47 4.10 -21.75
N MET A 124 -6.30 3.55 -22.11
CA MET A 124 -5.46 2.79 -21.19
C MET A 124 -4.93 3.64 -20.03
N ILE A 125 -4.45 4.85 -20.31
CA ILE A 125 -3.96 5.79 -19.27
C ILE A 125 -5.09 6.27 -18.36
N VAL A 126 -6.28 6.54 -18.90
CA VAL A 126 -7.44 6.96 -18.08
C VAL A 126 -7.95 5.80 -17.21
N PHE A 127 -7.79 4.57 -17.68
CA PHE A 127 -8.16 3.37 -16.94
C PHE A 127 -7.17 3.04 -15.81
N MET A 128 -5.88 3.33 -15.97
CA MET A 128 -4.84 2.96 -14.99
C MET A 128 -5.12 3.44 -13.55
N PRO A 129 -5.51 4.70 -13.28
CA PRO A 129 -5.86 5.15 -11.92
C PRO A 129 -7.02 4.37 -11.32
N HIS A 130 -7.98 3.93 -12.14
CA HIS A 130 -9.12 3.15 -11.68
C HIS A 130 -8.71 1.72 -11.36
N LEU A 131 -7.86 1.12 -12.20
CA LEU A 131 -7.27 -0.20 -11.94
C LEU A 131 -6.49 -0.19 -10.62
N MET A 132 -5.60 0.79 -10.42
CA MET A 132 -4.80 0.90 -9.19
C MET A 132 -5.66 1.09 -7.94
N ARG A 133 -6.73 1.89 -8.02
CA ARG A 133 -7.70 2.02 -6.92
C ARG A 133 -8.48 0.72 -6.68
N GLY A 134 -8.87 0.01 -7.74
CA GLY A 134 -9.53 -1.28 -7.65
C GLY A 134 -8.66 -2.32 -6.94
N LEU A 135 -7.38 -2.41 -7.33
CA LEU A 135 -6.40 -3.27 -6.65
C LEU A 135 -6.23 -2.91 -5.17
N ALA A 136 -6.27 -1.63 -4.81
CA ALA A 136 -6.18 -1.22 -3.40
C ALA A 136 -7.41 -1.67 -2.59
N ILE A 137 -8.62 -1.56 -3.15
CA ILE A 137 -9.86 -2.02 -2.50
C ILE A 137 -9.84 -3.54 -2.35
N ILE A 138 -9.55 -4.26 -3.44
CA ILE A 138 -9.46 -5.72 -3.45
C ILE A 138 -8.39 -6.18 -2.46
N GLY A 139 -7.21 -5.54 -2.45
CA GLY A 139 -6.13 -5.85 -1.51
C GLY A 139 -6.53 -5.62 -0.06
N THR A 140 -7.29 -4.57 0.22
CA THR A 140 -7.81 -4.32 1.58
C THR A 140 -8.80 -5.40 2.01
N ILE A 141 -9.73 -5.79 1.13
CA ILE A 141 -10.68 -6.89 1.39
C ILE A 141 -9.91 -8.19 1.60
N ALA A 142 -8.91 -8.47 0.77
CA ALA A 142 -8.07 -9.66 0.87
C ALA A 142 -7.33 -9.72 2.21
N MET A 143 -6.74 -8.63 2.67
CA MET A 143 -6.06 -8.59 3.99
C MET A 143 -7.04 -8.85 5.14
N PHE A 144 -8.27 -8.34 5.08
CA PHE A 144 -9.28 -8.68 6.10
C PHE A 144 -9.69 -10.15 6.03
N LEU A 145 -9.85 -10.69 4.82
CA LEU A 145 -10.24 -12.07 4.60
C LEU A 145 -9.18 -13.04 5.11
N VAL A 146 -7.91 -12.78 4.78
CA VAL A 146 -6.78 -13.60 5.20
C VAL A 146 -6.58 -13.50 6.72
N GLY A 147 -6.60 -12.29 7.28
CA GLY A 147 -6.53 -12.10 8.73
C GLY A 147 -7.67 -12.82 9.45
N GLY A 148 -8.91 -12.65 8.97
CA GLY A 148 -10.09 -13.32 9.51
C GLY A 148 -9.99 -14.84 9.47
N GLY A 149 -9.58 -15.41 8.33
CA GLY A 149 -9.34 -16.84 8.15
C GLY A 149 -8.32 -17.42 9.13
N ILE A 150 -7.26 -16.67 9.44
CA ILE A 150 -6.29 -17.06 10.48
C ILE A 150 -7.00 -17.17 11.83
N PHE A 151 -7.84 -16.20 12.22
CA PHE A 151 -8.53 -16.23 13.52
C PHE A 151 -9.62 -17.31 13.61
N THR A 152 -10.42 -17.48 12.56
CA THR A 152 -11.52 -18.46 12.52
C THR A 152 -10.98 -19.89 12.64
N HIS A 153 -9.86 -20.18 12.00
CA HIS A 153 -9.21 -21.50 12.03
C HIS A 153 -8.35 -21.71 13.28
N SER A 154 -7.80 -20.65 13.88
CA SER A 154 -6.93 -20.79 15.06
C SER A 154 -7.69 -21.03 16.36
N TRP A 155 -8.96 -20.59 16.46
CA TRP A 155 -9.76 -20.74 17.68
C TRP A 155 -10.84 -21.80 17.53
N SER A 156 -10.73 -22.87 18.34
CA SER A 156 -11.64 -24.03 18.32
C SER A 156 -13.12 -23.68 18.55
N TRP A 157 -13.41 -22.67 19.36
CA TRP A 157 -14.79 -22.20 19.61
C TRP A 157 -15.40 -21.48 18.40
N LEU A 158 -14.60 -20.69 17.69
CA LEU A 158 -15.00 -20.02 16.44
C LEU A 158 -15.17 -21.03 15.32
N GLN A 159 -14.26 -22.00 15.21
CA GLN A 159 -14.33 -23.08 14.23
C GLN A 159 -15.63 -23.89 14.33
N GLY A 160 -16.07 -24.24 15.55
CA GLY A 160 -17.33 -24.97 15.76
C GLY A 160 -18.56 -24.16 15.33
N THR A 161 -18.60 -22.87 15.63
CA THR A 161 -19.72 -21.99 15.22
C THR A 161 -19.72 -21.70 13.71
N ALA A 162 -18.56 -21.44 13.11
CA ALA A 162 -18.41 -21.20 11.68
C ALA A 162 -18.79 -22.45 10.87
N ALA A 163 -18.29 -23.63 11.27
CA ALA A 163 -18.62 -24.90 10.62
C ALA A 163 -20.10 -25.26 10.72
N SER A 164 -20.78 -24.87 11.81
CA SER A 164 -22.22 -25.11 11.98
C SER A 164 -23.12 -24.22 11.11
N ILE A 165 -22.63 -23.06 10.68
CA ILE A 165 -23.39 -22.06 9.91
C ILE A 165 -23.07 -22.14 8.42
N ALA A 166 -21.80 -22.34 8.08
CA ALA A 166 -21.32 -22.33 6.70
C ALA A 166 -21.24 -23.73 6.08
N THR A 167 -22.11 -24.67 6.50
CA THR A 167 -22.11 -26.10 6.11
C THR A 167 -22.08 -26.28 4.59
N GLU A 168 -20.87 -26.23 4.05
CA GLU A 168 -20.42 -26.44 2.66
C GLU A 168 -20.47 -25.25 1.67
N SER A 169 -20.82 -24.04 2.13
CA SER A 169 -20.88 -22.88 1.22
C SER A 169 -19.59 -22.05 1.25
N PHE A 170 -18.77 -22.16 0.20
CA PHE A 170 -17.55 -21.35 0.03
C PHE A 170 -17.79 -19.84 0.22
N PHE A 171 -18.91 -19.31 -0.30
CA PHE A 171 -19.24 -17.89 -0.15
C PHE A 171 -19.61 -17.49 1.28
N LEU A 172 -20.23 -18.39 2.06
CA LEU A 172 -20.56 -18.12 3.45
C LEU A 172 -19.32 -18.15 4.32
N ASP A 173 -18.40 -19.10 4.06
CA ASP A 173 -17.11 -19.18 4.76
C ASP A 173 -16.28 -17.91 4.54
N MET A 174 -16.18 -17.47 3.28
CA MET A 174 -15.55 -16.19 2.92
C MET A 174 -16.21 -14.99 3.63
N LEU A 175 -17.55 -14.97 3.74
CA LEU A 175 -18.25 -13.88 4.40
C LEU A 175 -17.99 -13.88 5.92
N ILE A 176 -17.95 -15.05 6.55
CA ILE A 176 -17.63 -15.19 7.98
C ILE A 176 -16.21 -14.70 8.24
N ASP A 177 -15.23 -15.16 7.46
CA ASP A 177 -13.84 -14.72 7.58
C ASP A 177 -13.72 -13.20 7.42
N LEU A 178 -14.41 -12.62 6.44
CA LEU A 178 -14.41 -11.17 6.24
C LEU A 178 -14.98 -10.43 7.46
N VAL A 179 -16.12 -10.89 8.00
CA VAL A 179 -16.76 -10.27 9.16
C VAL A 179 -15.89 -10.40 10.41
N VAL A 180 -15.32 -11.59 10.65
CA VAL A 180 -14.42 -11.82 11.78
C VAL A 180 -13.17 -10.97 11.65
N GLY A 181 -12.54 -10.93 10.47
CA GLY A 181 -11.39 -10.09 10.19
C GLY A 181 -11.67 -8.61 10.42
N MET A 182 -12.83 -8.12 9.98
CA MET A 182 -13.26 -6.73 10.20
C MET A 182 -13.49 -6.43 11.69
N LEU A 183 -14.16 -7.33 12.42
CA LEU A 183 -14.41 -7.18 13.85
C LEU A 183 -13.10 -7.17 14.65
N VAL A 184 -12.22 -8.13 14.40
CA VAL A 184 -10.90 -8.18 15.05
C VAL A 184 -10.08 -6.94 14.71
N GLY A 185 -10.05 -6.54 13.43
CA GLY A 185 -9.36 -5.32 13.00
C GLY A 185 -9.90 -4.06 13.70
N LEU A 186 -11.21 -3.96 13.89
CA LEU A 186 -11.85 -2.86 14.61
C LEU A 186 -11.49 -2.87 16.10
N VAL A 187 -11.52 -4.04 16.76
CA VAL A 187 -11.12 -4.19 18.17
C VAL A 187 -9.66 -3.77 18.36
N VAL A 188 -8.77 -4.25 17.50
CA VAL A 188 -7.35 -3.89 17.52
C VAL A 188 -7.16 -2.39 17.30
N TYR A 189 -7.88 -1.79 16.35
CA TYR A 189 -7.84 -0.34 16.11
C TYR A 189 -8.26 0.45 17.36
N ILE A 190 -9.39 0.09 17.98
CA ILE A 190 -9.89 0.75 19.20
C ILE A 190 -8.90 0.62 20.35
N LEU A 191 -8.20 -0.51 20.46
CA LEU A 191 -7.23 -0.75 21.54
C LEU A 191 -5.91 0.00 21.31
N ILE A 192 -5.43 0.08 20.07
CA ILE A 192 -4.14 0.71 19.74
C ILE A 192 -4.26 2.24 19.64
N MET A 193 -5.36 2.76 19.11
CA MET A 193 -5.58 4.20 18.91
C MET A 193 -5.36 5.06 20.18
N PRO A 194 -5.87 4.71 21.38
CA PRO A 194 -5.63 5.50 22.58
C PRO A 194 -4.15 5.53 22.97
N PHE A 195 -3.43 4.42 22.79
CA PHE A 195 -2.00 4.34 23.08
C PHE A 195 -1.16 5.21 22.14
N ILE A 196 -1.46 5.19 20.83
CA ILE A 196 -0.80 6.08 19.85
C ILE A 196 -1.10 7.55 20.16
N ASN A 197 -2.34 7.86 20.53
CA ASN A 197 -2.74 9.24 20.83
C ASN A 197 -1.98 9.79 22.05
N LEU A 198 -1.73 8.96 23.06
CA LEU A 198 -0.94 9.34 24.24
C LEU A 198 0.52 9.68 23.91
N GLN A 199 1.16 8.93 23.00
CA GLN A 199 2.54 9.20 22.59
C GLN A 199 2.68 10.49 21.76
N ARG A 200 1.63 10.88 21.03
CA ARG A 200 1.62 12.13 20.25
C ARG A 200 1.52 13.36 21.15
N THR A 201 0.88 13.25 22.31
CA THR A 201 0.79 14.35 23.28
C THR A 201 2.11 14.66 24.00
N GLU A 202 2.94 13.65 24.31
CA GLU A 202 4.22 13.89 25.01
C GLU A 202 5.27 14.57 24.12
N THR A 203 5.36 14.16 22.85
CA THR A 203 6.26 14.78 21.87
C THR A 203 5.93 16.24 21.57
N SER A 204 4.65 16.62 21.73
CA SER A 204 4.21 18.01 21.54
C SER A 204 4.55 18.92 22.73
N ARG A 205 4.77 18.35 23.93
CA ARG A 205 5.15 19.13 25.12
C ARG A 205 6.64 19.47 25.13
N LEU A 206 7.49 18.53 24.73
CA LEU A 206 8.94 18.72 24.68
C LEU A 206 9.41 19.71 23.60
N ALA A 207 8.56 20.01 22.60
CA ALA A 207 8.89 20.95 21.53
C ALA A 207 8.53 22.42 21.86
N LEU A 208 7.94 22.70 23.01
CA LEU A 208 7.55 24.05 23.46
C LEU A 208 8.42 24.59 24.61
N ASP A 209 9.29 23.75 25.17
CA ASP A 209 10.19 24.08 26.29
C ASP A 209 11.64 24.35 25.83
N ASP A 210 11.92 24.32 24.51
CA ASP A 210 13.16 24.74 23.85
C ASP A 210 12.96 26.04 23.05
#